data_AF-A0A7X1G0A4-F1
#
_entry.id   AF-A0A7X1G0A4-F1
#
_cell.length_a   1.000
_cell.length_b   1.000
_cell.length_c   1.000
_cell.angle_alpha   90.00
_cell.angle_beta   90.00
_cell.angle_gamma   90.00
#
_symmetry.space_group_name_H-M   'P 1'
#
loop_
_entity.id
_entity.type
_entity.pdbx_description
1 polymer ?
#
loop_
_entity_poly.entity_id
_entity_poly.type
_entity_poly.pdbx_seq_one_letter_code
_entity_poly.pdbx_strand_id
1 'polypeptide(L)'
;MKRLPVIALGLMATAIPSPAAAQGAGGPAGSGPIVSALAWLQQTLLGQVATTVAVIAVAMVGFMMLTGRLNWRFGATVIVGCFILFGSAAIVAGIQSAAGLAG
;
A
#
# COMPACT_ATOMS: atom_id res chain seq x y z
N MET A 1 -33.50 18.76 -7.08
CA MET A 1 -32.67 18.88 -8.29
C MET A 1 -31.55 19.90 -8.05
N LYS A 2 -30.33 19.46 -7.71
CA LYS A 2 -29.04 20.13 -8.00
C LYS A 2 -27.93 19.25 -7.49
N ARG A 3 -27.38 18.48 -8.42
CA ARG A 3 -26.26 17.55 -8.24
C ARG A 3 -24.96 18.36 -8.32
N LEU A 4 -23.96 17.92 -7.56
CA LEU A 4 -22.52 18.06 -7.80
C LEU A 4 -21.92 19.47 -7.59
N PRO A 5 -20.76 19.54 -6.89
CA PRO A 5 -19.50 19.20 -7.56
C PRO A 5 -18.58 18.31 -6.72
N VAL A 6 -18.42 17.06 -7.17
CA VAL A 6 -17.40 16.08 -6.75
C VAL A 6 -16.05 16.35 -7.44
N ILE A 7 -15.85 17.56 -7.98
CA ILE A 7 -14.73 17.89 -8.90
C ILE A 7 -13.45 18.30 -8.15
N ALA A 8 -13.47 18.47 -6.82
CA ALA A 8 -12.27 18.82 -6.05
C ALA A 8 -11.29 17.64 -5.81
N LEU A 9 -11.62 16.42 -6.24
CA LEU A 9 -10.83 15.20 -5.97
C LEU A 9 -9.90 14.78 -7.13
N GLY A 10 -9.44 15.72 -7.95
CA GLY A 10 -8.73 15.41 -9.20
C GLY A 10 -7.21 15.65 -9.22
N LEU A 11 -6.63 16.38 -8.26
CA LEU A 11 -5.29 16.97 -8.44
C LEU A 11 -4.22 16.51 -7.45
N MET A 12 -4.22 15.22 -7.08
CA MET A 12 -3.15 14.66 -6.24
C MET A 12 -2.78 13.24 -6.68
N ALA A 13 -2.52 13.06 -7.98
CA ALA A 13 -2.11 11.78 -8.58
C ALA A 13 -0.65 11.78 -9.09
N THR A 14 0.18 12.77 -8.75
CA THR A 14 1.53 12.92 -9.35
C THR A 14 2.68 12.36 -8.51
N ALA A 15 2.49 11.22 -7.83
CA ALA A 15 3.61 10.52 -7.21
C ALA A 15 3.38 9.00 -7.20
N ILE A 16 3.24 8.42 -8.40
CA ILE A 16 3.44 6.99 -8.56
C ILE A 16 4.96 6.81 -8.74
N PRO A 17 5.69 6.15 -7.82
CA PRO A 17 7.06 5.77 -8.08
C PRO A 17 7.07 4.74 -9.20
N SER A 18 7.24 5.20 -10.44
CA SER A 18 7.43 4.32 -11.59
C SER A 18 8.76 3.57 -11.40
N PRO A 19 8.78 2.23 -11.37
CA PRO A 19 10.04 1.50 -11.44
C PRO A 19 10.66 1.79 -12.80
N ALA A 20 11.75 2.56 -12.82
CA ALA A 20 12.51 2.82 -14.04
C ALA A 20 12.98 1.47 -14.61
N ALA A 21 12.63 1.19 -15.87
CA ALA A 21 12.91 -0.05 -16.59
C ALA A 21 14.42 -0.33 -16.85
N ALA A 22 15.32 0.36 -16.16
CA ALA A 22 16.77 0.15 -16.21
C ALA A 22 17.31 -0.83 -15.15
N GLN A 23 16.45 -1.42 -14.31
CA GLN A 23 16.87 -2.41 -13.30
C GLN A 23 16.83 -3.87 -13.81
N GLY A 24 16.58 -4.06 -15.11
CA GLY A 24 16.61 -5.37 -15.75
C GLY A 24 18.03 -5.74 -16.22
N ALA A 25 18.50 -6.87 -15.70
CA ALA A 25 19.76 -7.55 -16.01
C ALA A 25 21.00 -6.98 -15.31
N GLY A 26 21.76 -7.92 -14.71
CA GLY A 26 22.87 -7.63 -13.81
C GLY A 26 23.83 -6.59 -14.37
N GLY A 27 24.21 -5.67 -13.49
CA GLY A 27 25.38 -4.82 -13.72
C GLY A 27 26.63 -5.64 -14.04
N PRO A 28 27.76 -4.95 -14.31
CA PRO A 28 29.01 -5.58 -14.73
C PRO A 28 29.34 -6.82 -13.89
N ALA A 29 29.81 -7.89 -14.55
CA ALA A 29 30.03 -9.21 -13.95
C ALA A 29 30.66 -9.11 -12.55
N GLY A 30 29.95 -9.61 -11.54
CA GLY A 30 30.32 -9.46 -10.12
C GLY A 30 29.33 -8.65 -9.27
N SER A 31 28.34 -7.99 -9.88
CA SER A 31 27.30 -7.23 -9.15
C SER A 31 26.22 -8.09 -8.47
N GLY A 32 26.29 -9.43 -8.59
CA GLY A 32 25.31 -10.36 -7.99
C GLY A 32 25.05 -10.12 -6.50
N PRO A 33 26.09 -10.01 -5.64
CA PRO A 33 25.92 -9.73 -4.22
C PRO A 33 25.34 -8.33 -3.93
N ILE A 34 25.70 -7.31 -4.73
CA ILE A 34 25.17 -5.95 -4.58
C ILE A 34 23.67 -5.93 -4.95
N VAL A 35 23.29 -6.55 -6.04
CA VAL A 35 21.88 -6.62 -6.49
C VAL A 35 21.05 -7.42 -5.49
N SER A 36 21.57 -8.52 -4.95
CA SER A 36 20.89 -9.29 -3.89
C SER A 36 20.76 -8.51 -2.58
N ALA A 37 21.80 -7.76 -2.18
CA ALA A 37 21.73 -6.89 -1.01
C ALA A 37 20.69 -5.78 -1.20
N LEU A 38 20.62 -5.19 -2.39
CA LEU A 38 19.63 -4.16 -2.71
C LEU A 38 18.21 -4.72 -2.73
N ALA A 39 18.01 -5.93 -3.25
CA ALA A 39 16.71 -6.63 -3.20
C ALA A 39 16.28 -6.96 -1.75
N TRP A 40 17.22 -7.31 -0.87
CA TRP A 40 16.93 -7.54 0.55
C TRP A 40 16.56 -6.24 1.28
N LEU A 41 17.28 -5.16 1.02
CA LEU A 41 16.94 -3.82 1.53
C LEU A 41 15.58 -3.35 1.01
N GLN A 42 15.28 -3.62 -0.26
CA GLN A 42 14.00 -3.30 -0.84
C GLN A 42 12.87 -4.10 -0.17
N GLN A 43 13.06 -5.40 0.06
CA GLN A 43 12.07 -6.25 0.71
C GLN A 43 11.85 -5.90 2.19
N THR A 44 12.90 -5.47 2.88
CA THR A 44 12.78 -4.99 4.26
C THR A 44 12.08 -3.64 4.33
N LEU A 45 12.51 -2.64 3.53
CA LEU A 45 11.94 -1.29 3.56
C LEU A 45 10.53 -1.18 2.95
N LEU A 46 10.24 -1.93 1.89
CA LEU A 46 8.96 -1.83 1.17
C LEU A 46 7.96 -2.93 1.55
N GLY A 47 8.42 -4.10 2.01
CA GLY A 47 7.55 -5.26 2.25
C GLY A 47 7.18 -5.45 3.72
N GLN A 48 8.16 -5.83 4.55
CA GLN A 48 7.89 -6.16 5.96
C GLN A 48 7.67 -4.92 6.82
N VAL A 49 8.48 -3.88 6.64
CA VAL A 49 8.32 -2.63 7.40
C VAL A 49 6.97 -1.96 7.13
N ALA A 50 6.51 -1.96 5.87
CA ALA A 50 5.20 -1.40 5.51
C ALA A 50 4.05 -2.07 6.27
N THR A 51 4.11 -3.39 6.44
CA THR A 51 3.10 -4.17 7.16
C THR A 51 3.15 -3.89 8.66
N THR A 52 4.36 -3.81 9.25
CA THR A 52 4.54 -3.50 10.67
C THR A 52 4.02 -2.12 11.03
N VAL A 53 4.29 -1.09 10.21
CA VAL A 53 3.80 0.28 10.46
C VAL A 53 2.27 0.33 10.45
N ALA A 54 1.63 -0.38 9.52
CA ALA A 54 0.17 -0.47 9.48
C ALA A 54 -0.42 -1.13 10.74
N VAL A 55 0.23 -2.16 11.30
CA VAL A 55 -0.22 -2.82 12.54
C VAL A 55 -0.03 -1.92 13.78
N ILE A 56 1.04 -1.12 13.85
CA ILE A 56 1.26 -0.17 14.95
C ILE A 56 0.11 0.85 15.02
N ALA A 57 -0.38 1.33 13.87
CA ALA A 57 -1.52 2.22 13.82
C ALA A 57 -2.81 1.55 14.36
N VAL A 58 -3.01 0.25 14.09
CA VAL A 58 -4.15 -0.53 14.63
C VAL A 58 -4.04 -0.70 16.15
N ALA A 59 -2.84 -0.91 16.69
CA ALA A 59 -2.62 -1.04 18.13
C ALA A 59 -2.96 0.25 18.89
N MET A 60 -2.60 1.42 18.35
CA MET A 60 -2.93 2.73 18.92
C MET A 60 -4.46 2.96 18.99
N VAL A 61 -5.22 2.40 18.05
CA VAL A 61 -6.70 2.48 18.03
C VAL A 61 -7.31 1.60 19.11
N GLY A 62 -6.75 0.41 19.33
CA GLY A 62 -7.12 -0.45 20.45
C GLY A 62 -6.89 0.24 21.81
N PHE A 63 -5.81 1.03 21.92
CA PHE A 63 -5.53 1.85 23.09
C PHE A 63 -6.57 2.96 23.30
N MET A 64 -7.08 3.55 22.22
CA MET A 64 -8.13 4.58 22.27
C MET A 64 -9.54 4.00 22.54
N MET A 65 -9.74 2.69 22.33
CA MET A 65 -10.95 1.97 22.72
C MET A 65 -11.00 1.62 24.22
N LEU A 66 -9.85 1.51 24.89
CA LEU A 66 -9.76 1.32 26.35
C LEU A 66 -10.08 2.59 27.16
N THR A 67 -10.13 3.77 26.51
CA THR A 67 -10.44 5.06 27.15
C THR A 67 -11.95 5.25 27.48
N GLY A 68 -12.76 4.20 27.38
CA GLY A 68 -14.10 4.09 27.99
C GLY A 68 -15.26 4.82 27.29
N ARG A 69 -15.02 5.55 26.19
CA ARG A 69 -16.05 6.28 25.42
C ARG A 69 -16.02 5.85 23.95
N LEU A 70 -16.42 4.61 23.68
CA LEU A 70 -16.26 3.97 22.37
C LEU A 70 -17.16 4.64 21.31
N ASN A 71 -16.59 5.58 20.55
CA ASN A 71 -17.14 6.02 19.28
C ASN A 71 -16.92 4.88 18.28
N TRP A 72 -17.88 3.96 18.16
CA TRP A 72 -17.78 2.77 17.28
C TRP A 72 -17.44 3.12 15.83
N ARG A 73 -17.78 4.35 15.43
CA ARG A 73 -17.42 4.99 14.15
C ARG A 73 -15.90 5.10 13.93
N PHE A 74 -15.11 5.37 14.97
CA PHE A 74 -13.65 5.42 14.88
C PHE A 74 -13.05 4.02 14.64
N GLY A 75 -13.56 3.01 15.34
CA GLY A 75 -13.16 1.62 15.13
C GLY A 75 -13.46 1.14 13.70
N ALA A 76 -14.68 1.41 13.21
CA ALA A 76 -15.07 1.03 11.84
C ALA A 76 -14.18 1.69 10.77
N THR A 77 -13.85 2.97 10.91
CA THR A 77 -13.00 3.70 9.96
C THR A 77 -11.59 3.11 9.88
N VAL A 78 -11.02 2.70 11.01
CA VAL A 78 -9.68 2.10 11.08
C VAL A 78 -9.66 0.71 10.46
N ILE A 79 -10.68 -0.12 10.74
CA ILE A 79 -10.81 -1.46 10.13
C ILE A 79 -10.88 -1.36 8.61
N VAL A 80 -11.67 -0.40 8.09
CA VAL A 80 -11.76 -0.12 6.65
C VAL A 80 -10.42 0.35 6.09
N GLY A 81 -9.69 1.23 6.80
CA GLY A 81 -8.34 1.65 6.39
C GLY A 81 -7.35 0.49 6.33
N CYS A 82 -7.35 -0.39 7.33
CA CYS A 82 -6.51 -1.57 7.41
C CYS A 82 -6.78 -2.53 6.22
N PHE A 83 -8.06 -2.74 5.89
CA PHE A 83 -8.46 -3.53 4.73
C PHE A 83 -7.92 -2.96 3.42
N ILE A 84 -7.92 -1.64 3.24
CA ILE A 84 -7.42 -1.01 2.01
C ILE A 84 -5.89 -1.15 1.91
N LEU A 85 -5.14 -0.96 3.00
CA LEU A 85 -3.68 -1.10 2.99
C LEU A 85 -3.26 -2.55 2.64
N PHE A 86 -3.80 -3.54 3.36
CA PHE A 86 -3.41 -4.94 3.19
C PHE A 86 -4.10 -5.65 2.01
N GLY A 87 -5.34 -5.27 1.70
CA GLY A 87 -6.12 -5.86 0.62
C GLY A 87 -5.78 -5.32 -0.77
N SER A 88 -5.08 -4.19 -0.86
CA SER A 88 -4.74 -3.52 -2.15
C SER A 88 -4.08 -4.47 -3.15
N ALA A 89 -3.09 -5.26 -2.73
CA ALA A 89 -2.37 -6.18 -3.61
C ALA A 89 -3.28 -7.28 -4.19
N ALA A 90 -4.17 -7.83 -3.37
CA ALA A 90 -5.11 -8.87 -3.82
C ALA A 90 -6.16 -8.32 -4.81
N ILE A 91 -6.64 -7.09 -4.56
CA ILE A 91 -7.57 -6.40 -5.48
C ILE A 91 -6.90 -6.16 -6.83
N VAL A 92 -5.68 -5.64 -6.81
CA VAL A 92 -4.90 -5.34 -8.02
C VAL A 92 -4.60 -6.63 -8.81
N ALA A 93 -4.18 -7.70 -8.13
CA ALA A 93 -3.95 -8.99 -8.76
C ALA A 93 -5.24 -9.57 -9.39
N GLY A 94 -6.38 -9.42 -8.73
CA GLY A 94 -7.68 -9.83 -9.27
C GLY A 94 -8.07 -9.06 -10.54
N ILE A 95 -7.85 -7.75 -10.57
CA ILE A 95 -8.12 -6.91 -11.76
C ILE A 95 -7.17 -7.28 -12.91
N GLN A 96 -5.87 -7.45 -12.63
CA GLN A 96 -4.90 -7.84 -13.65
C GLN A 96 -5.20 -9.22 -14.25
N SER A 97 -5.63 -10.18 -13.43
CA SER A 97 -6.09 -11.49 -13.89
C SER A 97 -7.27 -11.37 -14.87
N ALA A 98 -8.28 -10.57 -14.53
CA ALA A 98 -9.43 -10.34 -15.38
C ALA A 98 -9.09 -9.57 -16.68
N ALA A 99 -8.16 -8.60 -16.61
CA ALA A 99 -7.72 -7.84 -17.76
C ALA A 99 -6.82 -8.65 -18.70
N GLY A 100 -5.96 -9.52 -18.16
CA GLY A 100 -5.12 -10.43 -18.94
C GLY A 100 -5.89 -11.56 -19.63
N LEU A 101 -7.13 -11.82 -19.21
CA LEU A 101 -8.08 -12.70 -19.91
C LEU A 101 -8.84 -11.98 -21.04
N ALA A 102 -8.80 -10.64 -21.08
CA ALA A 102 -9.53 -9.80 -22.03
C ALA A 102 -8.67 -9.24 -23.19
N GLY A 103 -7.35 -9.42 -23.14
CA GLY A 103 -6.40 -9.11 -24.21
C GLY A 103 -5.81 -10.37 -24.83
#